data_AF-A0A1W9G9L9-F1
#
_entry.id   AF-A0A1W9G9L9-F1
#
_cell.length_a   1.000
_cell.length_b   1.000
_cell.length_c   1.000
_cell.angle_alpha   90.00
_cell.angle_beta   90.00
_cell.angle_gamma   90.00
#
_symmetry.space_group_name_H-M   'P 1'
#
loop_
_entity.id
_entity.type
_entity.pdbx_description
1 polymer ?
#
loop_
_entity_poly.entity_id
_entity_poly.type
_entity_poly.pdbx_seq_one_letter_code
_entity_poly.pdbx_strand_id
1 'polypeptide(L)' 'MKQKRHISKRKERVTLSLSADMVERLRTVVYWSPKLTLTGVVETAIQSALKKLEKGKRFKKRKGKLPVGRPRKNQSS' A
#
# COMPACT_ATOMS: atom_id res chain seq x y z
N MET A 1 23.79 -27.35 6.52
CA MET A 1 23.19 -26.28 5.68
C MET A 1 22.29 -25.42 6.57
N LYS A 2 22.62 -24.15 6.83
CA LYS A 2 21.81 -23.27 7.69
C LYS A 2 20.59 -22.77 6.91
N GLN A 3 19.40 -23.28 7.23
CA GLN A 3 18.15 -22.76 6.67
C GLN A 3 17.97 -21.31 7.12
N LYS A 4 17.98 -20.36 6.17
CA LYS A 4 17.59 -18.97 6.41
C LYS A 4 16.11 -18.99 6.80
N ARG A 5 15.81 -18.81 8.09
CA ARG A 5 14.45 -18.53 8.57
C ARG A 5 13.95 -17.28 7.83
N HIS A 6 13.05 -17.46 6.87
CA HIS A 6 12.25 -16.37 6.33
C HIS A 6 11.36 -15.86 7.47
N ILE A 7 11.78 -14.77 8.11
CA ILE A 7 10.91 -14.03 9.02
C ILE A 7 9.75 -13.55 8.15
N SER A 8 8.59 -14.20 8.27
CA SER A 8 7.38 -13.76 7.59
C SER A 8 7.08 -12.35 8.09
N LYS A 9 7.35 -11.33 7.27
CA LYS A 9 6.90 -9.97 7.56
C LYS A 9 5.39 -10.03 7.75
N ARG A 10 4.92 -9.67 8.94
CA ARG A 10 3.49 -9.65 9.29
C ARG A 10 2.76 -8.83 8.24
N LYS A 11 1.82 -9.44 7.52
CA LYS A 11 0.96 -8.75 6.56
C LYS A 11 -0.28 -8.24 7.29
N GLU A 12 -0.67 -7.00 7.02
CA GLU A 12 -1.91 -6.42 7.52
C GLU A 12 -2.95 -6.38 6.38
N ARG A 13 -4.20 -6.71 6.69
CA ARG A 13 -5.30 -6.69 5.72
C ARG A 13 -5.88 -5.27 5.65
N VAL A 14 -5.95 -4.74 4.44
CA VAL A 14 -6.60 -3.46 4.15
C VAL A 14 -7.72 -3.72 3.13
N THR A 15 -8.94 -3.26 3.44
CA THR A 15 -10.07 -3.28 2.51
C THR A 15 -10.19 -1.90 1.88
N LEU A 16 -10.18 -1.85 0.54
CA LEU A 16 -10.28 -0.62 -0.24
C LEU A 16 -11.42 -0.76 -1.23
N SER A 17 -12.16 0.33 -1.47
CA SER A 17 -13.14 0.41 -2.55
C SER A 17 -12.50 1.09 -3.76
N LEU A 18 -12.44 0.38 -4.89
CA LEU A 18 -11.95 0.89 -6.17
C LEU A 18 -13.11 0.90 -7.19
N SER A 19 -12.96 1.64 -8.30
CA SER A 19 -13.94 1.56 -9.38
C SER A 19 -13.95 0.17 -10.02
N ALA A 20 -15.12 -0.28 -10.47
CA ALA A 20 -15.28 -1.58 -11.11
C ALA A 20 -14.36 -1.71 -12.34
N ASP A 21 -14.30 -0.67 -13.17
CA ASP A 21 -13.39 -0.60 -14.33
C ASP A 21 -11.92 -0.85 -13.95
N MET A 22 -11.45 -0.20 -12.89
CA MET A 22 -10.06 -0.38 -12.44
C MET A 22 -9.80 -1.81 -11.98
N VAL A 23 -10.75 -2.43 -11.27
CA VAL A 23 -10.64 -3.82 -10.82
C VAL A 23 -10.57 -4.78 -12.00
N GLU A 24 -11.42 -4.60 -13.02
CA GLU A 24 -11.42 -5.43 -14.23
C GLU A 24 -10.12 -5.31 -15.03
N ARG A 25 -9.61 -4.08 -15.18
CA ARG A 25 -8.31 -3.85 -15.82
C ARG A 25 -7.16 -4.51 -15.05
N LEU A 26 -7.17 -4.43 -13.72
CA LEU A 26 -6.17 -5.09 -12.87
C LEU A 26 -6.22 -6.62 -13.01
N ARG A 27 -7.42 -7.21 -13.05
CA ARG A 27 -7.61 -8.66 -13.30
C ARG A 27 -7.04 -9.07 -14.65
N THR A 28 -7.33 -8.30 -15.69
CA THR A 28 -6.83 -8.54 -17.05
C THR A 28 -5.29 -8.49 -17.10
N VAL A 29 -4.66 -7.49 -16.49
CA VAL A 29 -3.18 -7.38 -16.46
C VAL A 29 -2.54 -8.59 -15.78
N VAL A 30 -3.08 -9.01 -14.64
CA VAL A 30 -2.57 -10.15 -13.88
C VAL A 30 -2.79 -11.46 -14.62
N TYR A 31 -3.93 -11.61 -15.32
CA TYR A 31 -4.22 -12.76 -16.16
C TYR A 31 -3.15 -12.96 -17.24
N TRP A 32 -2.75 -11.87 -17.92
CA TRP A 32 -1.74 -11.91 -18.99
C TRP A 32 -0.28 -11.88 -18.49
N SER A 33 -0.04 -11.74 -17.19
CA SER A 33 1.30 -11.58 -16.63
C SER A 33 1.64 -12.72 -15.67
N PRO A 34 2.26 -13.82 -16.16
CA PRO A 34 2.67 -14.93 -15.31
C PRO A 34 3.56 -14.44 -14.16
N LYS A 35 3.29 -14.90 -12.93
CA LYS A 35 3.97 -14.53 -11.67
C LYS A 35 3.59 -13.16 -11.08
N LEU A 36 2.77 -12.36 -11.76
CA LEU A 36 2.21 -11.14 -11.17
C LEU A 36 0.96 -11.47 -10.35
N THR A 37 0.69 -10.70 -9.29
CA THR A 37 -0.54 -10.85 -8.48
C THR A 37 -1.20 -9.50 -8.29
N LEU A 38 -2.51 -9.48 -8.08
CA LEU A 38 -3.26 -8.25 -7.76
C LEU A 38 -2.62 -7.51 -6.57
N THR A 39 -2.30 -8.24 -5.50
CA THR A 39 -1.63 -7.69 -4.33
C THR A 39 -0.26 -7.10 -4.68
N GLY A 40 0.54 -7.78 -5.51
CA GLY A 40 1.85 -7.28 -5.92
C GLY A 40 1.78 -5.99 -6.74
N VAL A 41 0.79 -5.87 -7.64
CA VAL A 41 0.54 -4.63 -8.40
C VAL A 41 0.19 -3.49 -7.45
N VAL A 42 -0.77 -3.71 -6.54
CA VAL A 42 -1.21 -2.71 -5.57
C VAL A 42 -0.08 -2.31 -4.61
N GLU A 43 0.69 -3.28 -4.10
CA GLU A 43 1.84 -3.03 -3.22
C GLU A 43 2.90 -2.16 -3.92
N THR A 44 3.23 -2.47 -5.17
CA THR A 44 4.20 -1.71 -5.97
C THR A 44 3.71 -0.28 -6.23
N ALA A 45 2.43 -0.11 -6.56
CA ALA A 45 1.82 1.19 -6.80
C ALA A 45 1.82 2.05 -5.52
N ILE A 46 1.41 1.47 -4.38
CA ILE A 46 1.41 2.14 -3.08
C ILE A 46 2.85 2.51 -2.68
N GLN A 47 3.82 1.61 -2.82
CA GLN A 47 5.21 1.89 -2.49
C GLN A 47 5.78 3.03 -3.34
N SER A 48 5.44 3.06 -4.63
CA SER A 48 5.83 4.15 -5.54
C SER A 48 5.21 5.48 -5.13
N ALA A 49 3.93 5.48 -4.75
CA ALA A 49 3.25 6.68 -4.25
C ALA A 49 3.86 7.16 -2.92
N LEU A 50 4.13 6.25 -1.97
CA LEU A 50 4.79 6.58 -0.71
C LEU A 50 6.16 7.20 -0.94
N LYS A 51 6.98 6.61 -1.82
CA LYS A 51 8.31 7.15 -2.16
C LYS A 51 8.23 8.59 -2.67
N LYS A 52 7.22 8.90 -3.51
CA LYS A 52 6.98 10.27 -4.02
C LYS A 52 6.55 11.22 -2.90
N LEU A 53 5.66 10.78 -2.01
CA LEU A 53 5.16 11.59 -0.89
C LEU A 53 6.23 11.86 0.18
N GLU A 54 7.10 10.89 0.42
CA GLU A 54 8.15 10.95 1.43
C GLU A 54 9.38 11.76 0.98
N LYS A 55 9.50 12.12 -0.31
CA LYS A 55 10.63 12.92 -0.87
C LYS A 55 12.02 12.46 -0.37
N GLY A 56 12.20 11.15 -0.19
CA GLY A 56 13.45 10.56 0.29
C GLY A 56 13.57 10.35 1.81
N LYS A 57 12.60 10.81 2.62
CA LYS A 57 12.57 10.55 4.07
C LYS A 57 11.17 10.17 4.56
N ARG A 58 11.09 9.01 5.21
CA ARG A 58 9.84 8.52 5.81
C ARG A 58 9.21 9.55 6.73
N PHE A 59 7.88 9.65 6.69
CA PHE A 59 7.14 10.49 7.64
C PHE A 59 7.48 10.07 9.09
N LYS A 60 7.64 11.06 9.98
CA LYS A 60 7.89 10.81 11.40
C LYS A 60 6.76 9.93 11.96
N LYS A 61 7.12 8.93 12.78
CA LYS A 61 6.12 8.14 13.51
C LYS A 61 5.23 9.10 14.32
N ARG A 62 3.92 8.89 14.27
CA ARG A 62 2.96 9.69 15.03
C ARG A 62 3.18 9.45 16.52
N LYS A 63 3.14 10.52 17.34
CA LYS A 63 3.31 10.46 18.80
C LYS A 63 2.01 10.06 19.55
N GLY A 64 1.16 9.23 18.94
CA GLY A 64 -0.13 8.84 19.54
C GLY A 64 -1.08 8.17 18.55
N LYS A 65 -2.23 7.72 19.04
CA LYS A 65 -3.32 7.18 18.21
C LYS A 65 -3.88 8.28 17.31
N LEU A 66 -4.27 7.91 16.08
CA LEU A 66 -5.06 8.82 15.25
C LEU A 66 -6.40 9.11 15.95
N PRO A 67 -6.83 10.38 16.06
CA PRO A 67 -8.20 10.65 16.44
C PRO A 67 -9.13 10.02 15.39
N VAL A 68 -10.09 9.24 15.86
CA VAL A 68 -11.15 8.68 15.02
C VAL A 68 -12.04 9.84 14.57
N GLY A 69 -12.30 9.98 13.27
CA GLY A 69 -13.14 11.05 12.72
C GLY A 69 -12.69 11.60 11.37
N ARG A 70 -13.45 12.57 10.84
CA ARG A 70 -13.15 13.24 9.57
C ARG A 70 -11.83 14.02 9.71
N PRO A 71 -10.91 13.95 8.73
CA PRO A 71 -9.70 14.78 8.73
C PRO A 71 -10.07 16.25 8.95
N ARG A 72 -9.36 16.93 9.87
CA ARG A 72 -9.54 18.37 10.09
C ARG A 72 -9.27 19.09 8.76
N LYS A 73 -10.25 19.86 8.27
CA LYS A 73 -10.12 20.74 7.11
C LYS A 73 -8.86 21.58 7.31
N ASN A 74 -7.98 21.60 6.31
CA ASN A 74 -6.66 22.22 6.25
C ASN A 74 -6.39 23.31 7.32
N GLN A 75 -5.41 23.08 8.19
CA GLN A 75 -4.64 24.17 8.79
C GLN A 75 -3.50 24.51 7.83
N SER A 76 -3.84 25.17 6.73
CA SER A 76 -2.88 26.02 6.02
C SER A 76 -2.94 27.39 6.70
N SER A 77 -2.01 27.60 7.64
CA SER A 77 -1.53 28.92 8.06
C SER A 77 -0.27 29.24 7.29
#